data_AF-A0A4S2TPS6-F1
#
_entry.id   AF-A0A4S2TPS6-F1
#
_cell.length_a   1.000
_cell.length_b   1.000
_cell.length_c   1.000
_cell.angle_alpha   90.00
_cell.angle_beta   90.00
_cell.angle_gamma   90.00
#
_symmetry.space_group_name_H-M   'P 1'
#
loop_
_entity.id
_entity.type
_entity.pdbx_description
1 polymer ?
#
loop_
_entity_poly.entity_id
_entity_poly.type
_entity_poly.pdbx_seq_one_letter_code
_entity_poly.pdbx_strand_id
1 'polypeptide(L)'
;MEILEAYDLTGTVWSAATLTGHDPKTVKRYVEARNGGRNPYQREPRPKMIDSFLEKVEEWVEQSKATIRADVVHEKLAKMGYQGSERSTRRAVNAAKAAWKVGKRRTYRPWIPEPGRWLQFDVRHEALCFRRRCKTFSVFLSQQGT
;
A
#
# COMPACT_ATOMS: atom_id res chain seq x y z
N MET A 1 -14.61 16.72 -20.97
CA MET A 1 -13.69 15.83 -21.70
C MET A 1 -12.41 15.74 -20.89
N GLU A 2 -11.83 14.55 -20.73
CA GLU A 2 -10.55 14.42 -20.02
C GLU A 2 -9.39 15.02 -20.83
N ILE A 3 -8.36 15.53 -20.14
CA ILE A 3 -7.22 16.24 -20.75
C ILE A 3 -6.52 15.38 -21.81
N LEU A 4 -6.29 14.11 -21.50
CA LEU A 4 -5.57 13.19 -22.39
C LEU A 4 -6.43 12.73 -23.57
N GLU A 5 -7.73 12.56 -23.37
CA GLU A 5 -8.67 12.24 -24.44
C GLU A 5 -8.77 13.40 -25.44
N ALA A 6 -8.81 14.64 -24.93
CA ALA A 6 -8.85 15.83 -25.78
C ALA A 6 -7.57 15.99 -26.61
N TYR A 7 -6.42 15.63 -26.04
CA TYR A 7 -5.17 15.61 -26.78
C TYR A 7 -5.15 14.51 -27.84
N ASP A 8 -5.61 13.30 -27.52
CA ASP A 8 -5.66 12.19 -28.47
C ASP A 8 -6.62 12.48 -29.64
N LEU A 9 -7.69 13.26 -29.41
CA LEU A 9 -8.63 13.69 -30.44
C LEU A 9 -8.09 14.83 -31.32
N THR A 10 -7.35 15.79 -30.76
CA THR A 10 -6.93 17.01 -31.47
C THR A 10 -5.48 17.01 -31.97
N GLY A 11 -4.63 16.13 -31.44
CA GLY A 11 -3.20 16.06 -31.72
C GLY A 11 -2.40 17.31 -31.33
N THR A 12 -3.03 18.31 -30.71
CA THR A 12 -2.42 19.62 -30.43
C THR A 12 -2.76 20.08 -29.02
N VAL A 13 -1.73 20.49 -28.27
CA VAL A 13 -1.87 20.93 -26.87
C VAL A 13 -2.82 22.14 -26.75
N TRP A 14 -2.75 23.07 -27.69
CA TRP A 14 -3.54 24.30 -27.69
C TRP A 14 -5.03 24.04 -27.94
N SER A 15 -5.36 23.19 -28.91
CA SER A 15 -6.76 22.83 -29.20
C SER A 15 -7.35 21.98 -28.07
N ALA A 16 -6.58 21.04 -27.52
CA ALA A 16 -6.98 20.26 -26.35
C ALA A 16 -7.23 21.13 -25.11
N ALA A 17 -6.40 22.14 -24.88
CA ALA A 17 -6.57 23.11 -23.80
C ALA A 17 -7.88 23.91 -23.96
N THR A 18 -8.17 24.39 -25.17
CA THR A 18 -9.43 25.09 -25.47
C THR A 18 -10.66 24.19 -25.26
N LEU A 19 -10.60 22.92 -25.68
CA LEU A 19 -11.70 21.97 -25.51
C LEU A 19 -11.95 21.55 -24.05
N THR A 20 -10.89 21.54 -23.23
CA THR A 20 -10.98 21.13 -21.81
C THR A 20 -11.08 22.29 -20.83
N GLY A 21 -10.81 23.52 -21.27
CA GLY A 21 -10.79 24.71 -20.42
C GLY A 21 -9.58 24.79 -19.48
N HIS A 22 -8.51 24.02 -19.73
CA HIS A 22 -7.29 24.02 -18.93
C HIS A 22 -6.17 24.86 -19.55
N ASP A 23 -5.17 25.22 -18.75
CA ASP A 23 -3.98 25.91 -19.28
C ASP A 23 -3.17 24.98 -20.20
N PRO A 24 -2.71 25.46 -21.38
CA PRO A 24 -1.91 24.67 -22.31
C PRO A 24 -0.64 24.07 -21.70
N LYS A 25 -0.01 24.72 -20.70
CA LYS A 25 1.16 24.15 -20.00
C LYS A 25 0.76 22.97 -19.11
N THR A 26 -0.46 22.98 -18.55
CA THR A 26 -0.99 21.83 -17.81
C THR A 26 -1.21 20.64 -18.75
N VAL A 27 -1.86 20.87 -19.90
CA VAL A 27 -2.05 19.82 -20.91
C VAL A 27 -0.70 19.27 -21.38
N LYS A 28 0.26 20.15 -21.70
CA LYS A 28 1.63 19.77 -22.07
C LYS A 28 2.30 18.91 -20.99
N ARG A 29 2.25 19.32 -19.73
CA ARG A 29 2.82 18.57 -18.60
C ARG A 29 2.22 17.16 -18.49
N TYR A 30 0.92 17.03 -18.71
CA TYR A 30 0.21 15.75 -18.59
C TYR A 30 0.56 14.81 -19.73
N VAL A 31 0.65 15.34 -20.96
CA VAL A 31 1.11 14.59 -22.13
C VAL A 31 2.56 14.15 -21.97
N GLU A 32 3.45 15.02 -21.52
CA GLU A 32 4.86 14.69 -21.25
C GLU A 32 5.00 13.64 -20.13
N ALA A 33 4.20 13.74 -19.07
CA ALA A 33 4.17 12.74 -18.02
C ALA A 33 3.73 11.37 -18.56
N ARG A 34 2.64 11.32 -19.34
CA ARG A 34 2.16 10.09 -20.01
C ARG A 34 3.20 9.49 -20.94
N ASN A 35 3.81 10.30 -21.80
CA ASN A 35 4.84 9.84 -22.75
C ASN A 35 6.08 9.31 -22.02
N GLY A 36 6.40 9.87 -20.85
CA GLY A 36 7.44 9.35 -19.96
C GLY A 36 7.00 8.16 -19.09
N GLY A 37 5.83 7.57 -19.32
CA GLY A 37 5.29 6.44 -18.53
C GLY A 37 4.94 6.79 -17.09
N ARG A 38 4.92 8.09 -16.73
CA ARG A 38 4.59 8.59 -15.40
C ARG A 38 3.09 8.87 -15.30
N ASN A 39 2.53 8.61 -14.13
CA ASN A 39 1.14 8.96 -13.86
C ASN A 39 1.04 10.48 -13.60
N PRO A 40 0.35 11.27 -14.44
CA PRO A 40 0.27 12.73 -14.30
C PRO A 40 -0.51 13.18 -13.05
N TYR A 41 -1.36 12.31 -12.49
CA TYR A 41 -2.16 12.59 -11.30
C TYR A 41 -1.40 12.33 -10.00
N GLN A 42 -0.31 11.58 -10.05
CA GLN A 42 0.49 11.26 -8.88
C GLN A 42 1.64 12.24 -8.75
N ARG A 43 1.77 12.82 -7.56
CA ARG A 43 2.89 13.69 -7.23
C ARG A 43 4.15 12.85 -7.11
N GLU A 44 5.21 13.27 -7.81
CA GLU A 44 6.52 12.64 -7.66
C GLU A 44 7.02 12.76 -6.20
N PRO A 45 7.44 11.64 -5.59
CA PRO A 45 8.02 11.67 -4.26
C PRO A 45 9.32 12.49 -4.30
N ARG A 46 9.45 13.42 -3.35
CA ARG A 46 10.70 14.20 -3.19
C ARG A 46 11.80 13.29 -2.65
N PRO A 47 13.05 13.45 -3.12
CA PRO A 47 14.18 12.73 -2.56
C PRO A 47 14.36 13.11 -1.08
N LYS A 48 14.62 12.12 -0.25
CA LYS A 48 14.88 12.24 1.18
C LYS A 48 16.32 11.80 1.45
N MET A 49 16.92 12.37 2.49
CA MET A 49 18.27 11.97 2.93
C MET A 49 18.40 10.48 3.28
N ILE A 50 17.29 9.79 3.56
CA ILE A 50 17.32 8.36 3.87
C ILE A 50 17.37 7.48 2.62
N ASP A 51 17.07 8.03 1.44
CA ASP A 51 16.93 7.25 0.22
C ASP A 51 18.27 6.62 -0.20
N SER A 52 19.40 7.29 0.09
CA SER A 52 20.75 6.73 -0.11
C SER A 52 21.08 5.54 0.79
N PHE A 53 20.33 5.36 1.89
CA PHE A 53 20.54 4.30 2.87
C PHE A 53 19.44 3.22 2.83
N LEU A 54 18.44 3.37 1.94
CA LEU A 54 17.31 2.45 1.86
C LEU A 54 17.74 1.02 1.56
N GLU A 55 18.67 0.84 0.62
CA GLU A 55 19.20 -0.48 0.24
C GLU A 55 19.79 -1.22 1.45
N LYS A 56 20.55 -0.51 2.31
CA LYS A 56 21.13 -1.10 3.52
C LYS A 56 20.07 -1.45 4.56
N VAL A 57 19.03 -0.63 4.67
CA VAL A 57 17.89 -0.90 5.55
C VAL A 57 17.13 -2.14 5.10
N GLU A 58 16.89 -2.29 3.79
CA GLU A 58 16.23 -3.46 3.22
C GLU A 58 17.04 -4.74 3.44
N GLU A 59 18.35 -4.69 3.26
CA GLU A 59 19.26 -5.81 3.54
C GLU A 59 19.14 -6.28 5.00
N TRP A 60 19.19 -5.36 5.97
CA TRP A 60 19.05 -5.72 7.38
C TRP A 60 17.64 -6.23 7.74
N VAL A 61 16.61 -5.71 7.07
CA VAL A 61 15.23 -6.22 7.23
C VAL A 61 15.11 -7.64 6.70
N GLU A 62 15.73 -7.95 5.55
CA GLU A 62 15.74 -9.30 4.97
C GLU A 62 16.51 -10.28 5.88
N GLN A 63 17.74 -9.93 6.29
CA GLN A 63 18.57 -10.75 7.17
C GLN A 63 17.87 -11.05 8.50
N SER A 64 17.15 -10.07 9.06
CA SER A 64 16.43 -10.22 10.33
C SER A 64 15.00 -10.78 10.20
N LYS A 65 14.56 -11.12 8.98
CA LYS A 65 13.18 -11.55 8.70
C LYS A 65 12.15 -10.58 9.29
N ALA A 66 12.37 -9.27 9.10
CA ALA A 66 11.56 -8.17 9.63
C ALA A 66 11.47 -8.05 11.16
N THR A 67 12.34 -8.73 11.92
CA THR A 67 12.34 -8.69 13.41
C THR A 67 13.11 -7.49 13.97
N ILE A 68 14.07 -6.93 13.22
CA ILE A 68 14.98 -5.87 13.69
C ILE A 68 14.26 -4.63 14.24
N ARG A 69 14.74 -4.06 15.36
CA ARG A 69 14.21 -2.80 15.92
C ARG A 69 14.73 -1.60 15.14
N ALA A 70 13.88 -0.58 14.98
CA ALA A 70 14.23 0.65 14.27
C ALA A 70 15.36 1.42 14.97
N ASP A 71 15.38 1.40 16.30
CA ASP A 71 16.37 2.10 17.13
C ASP A 71 17.80 1.59 16.83
N VAL A 72 17.97 0.26 16.76
CA VAL A 72 19.24 -0.38 16.39
C VAL A 72 19.65 -0.06 14.95
N VAL A 73 18.68 0.03 14.04
CA VAL A 73 18.95 0.46 12.65
C VAL A 73 19.44 1.91 12.63
N HIS A 74 18.83 2.78 13.42
CA HIS A 74 19.23 4.19 13.50
C HIS A 74 20.66 4.34 14.04
N GLU A 75 21.03 3.62 15.09
CA GLU A 75 22.41 3.63 15.61
C GLU A 75 23.42 3.14 14.57
N LYS A 76 23.08 2.08 13.81
CA LYS A 76 23.93 1.58 12.72
C LYS A 76 24.06 2.60 11.59
N LEU A 77 22.97 3.27 11.21
CA LEU A 77 22.99 4.32 10.19
C LEU A 77 23.76 5.56 10.65
N ALA A 78 23.63 5.95 11.92
CA ALA A 78 24.37 7.08 12.49
C ALA A 78 25.89 6.84 12.42
N LYS A 79 26.35 5.61 12.70
CA LYS A 79 27.76 5.21 12.52
C LYS A 79 28.23 5.27 11.06
N MET A 80 27.31 5.14 10.10
CA MET A 80 27.58 5.27 8.67
C MET A 80 27.47 6.72 8.15
N GLY A 81 27.24 7.70 9.03
CA GLY A 81 27.16 9.12 8.68
C GLY A 81 25.77 9.63 8.35
N TYR A 82 24.70 8.91 8.73
CA TYR A 82 23.34 9.42 8.58
C TYR A 82 23.05 10.58 9.54
N GLN A 83 22.78 11.77 9.00
CA GLN A 83 22.48 12.99 9.78
C GLN A 83 20.97 13.24 9.97
N GLY A 84 20.10 12.34 9.51
CA GLY A 84 18.67 12.51 9.65
C GLY A 84 18.13 12.12 11.03
N SER A 85 16.83 12.34 11.25
CA SER A 85 16.18 12.03 12.52
C SER A 85 15.89 10.54 12.73
N GLU A 86 15.80 10.10 13.98
CA GLU A 86 15.33 8.76 14.34
C GLU A 86 13.91 8.48 13.81
N ARG A 87 13.03 9.50 13.80
CA ARG A 87 11.66 9.40 13.29
C ARG A 87 11.62 9.04 11.80
N SER A 88 12.51 9.60 10.99
CA SER A 88 12.63 9.27 9.57
C SER A 88 13.15 7.85 9.37
N THR A 89 14.14 7.43 10.17
CA THR A 89 14.63 6.03 10.16
C THR A 89 13.51 5.06 10.50
N ARG A 90 12.74 5.31 11.57
CA ARG A 90 11.62 4.44 11.95
C ARG A 90 10.55 4.34 10.87
N ARG A 91 10.25 5.44 10.16
CA ARG A 91 9.32 5.41 9.01
C ARG A 91 9.85 4.56 7.87
N ALA A 92 11.12 4.70 7.49
CA ALA A 92 11.73 3.91 6.43
C ALA A 92 11.77 2.41 6.79
N VAL A 93 12.18 2.07 8.01
CA VAL A 93 12.19 0.67 8.50
C VAL A 93 10.78 0.07 8.47
N ASN A 94 9.76 0.82 8.91
CA ASN A 94 8.38 0.33 8.87
C ASN A 94 7.88 0.12 7.44
N ALA A 95 8.24 0.99 6.50
CA ALA A 95 7.91 0.82 5.08
C ALA A 95 8.60 -0.42 4.49
N ALA A 96 9.90 -0.60 4.75
CA ALA A 96 10.66 -1.77 4.32
C ALA A 96 10.08 -3.08 4.91
N LYS A 97 9.73 -3.09 6.20
CA LYS A 97 9.05 -4.23 6.83
C LYS A 97 7.69 -4.52 6.22
N ALA A 98 6.92 -3.49 5.87
CA ALA A 98 5.63 -3.67 5.21
C ALA A 98 5.80 -4.30 3.83
N ALA A 99 6.74 -3.81 3.02
CA ALA A 99 7.08 -4.38 1.71
C ALA A 99 7.52 -5.85 1.83
N TRP A 100 8.41 -6.15 2.78
CA TRP A 100 8.86 -7.52 3.08
C TRP A 100 7.69 -8.45 3.41
N LYS A 101 6.75 -8.00 4.25
CA LYS A 101 5.56 -8.78 4.63
C LYS A 101 4.61 -9.02 3.46
N VAL A 102 4.48 -8.06 2.54
CA VAL A 102 3.66 -8.22 1.33
C VAL A 102 4.25 -9.32 0.45
N GLY A 103 5.57 -9.30 0.23
CA GLY A 103 6.26 -10.32 -0.58
C GLY A 103 6.26 -11.72 0.04
N LYS A 104 6.28 -11.83 1.37
CA LYS A 104 6.28 -13.11 2.09
C LYS A 104 4.94 -13.49 2.73
N ARG A 105 3.86 -12.80 2.36
CA ARG A 105 2.52 -13.15 2.85
C ARG A 105 2.19 -14.54 2.33
N ARG A 106 1.82 -15.45 3.24
CA ARG A 106 1.34 -16.79 2.86
C ARG A 106 0.12 -16.61 1.95
N THR A 107 0.26 -16.93 0.66
CA THR A 107 -0.87 -16.94 -0.27
C THR A 107 -1.85 -18.02 0.21
N TYR A 108 -3.06 -17.60 0.57
CA TYR A 108 -4.13 -18.55 0.80
C TYR A 108 -4.42 -19.25 -0.52
N ARG A 109 -4.24 -20.58 -0.57
CA ARG A 109 -4.84 -21.36 -1.66
C ARG A 109 -6.35 -21.26 -1.46
N PRO A 110 -7.12 -20.80 -2.46
CA PRO A 110 -8.56 -20.77 -2.37
C PRO A 110 -9.05 -22.20 -2.08
N TRP A 111 -9.50 -22.44 -0.86
CA TRP A 111 -10.24 -23.64 -0.56
C TRP A 111 -11.65 -23.41 -1.10
N ILE A 112 -12.02 -24.18 -2.12
CA ILE A 112 -13.38 -24.21 -2.68
C ILE A 112 -14.08 -25.36 -1.96
N PRO A 113 -14.92 -25.09 -0.93
CA PRO A 113 -15.65 -26.14 -0.27
C PRO A 113 -16.69 -26.74 -1.21
N GLU A 114 -16.82 -28.06 -1.20
CA GLU A 114 -17.97 -28.73 -1.79
C GLU A 114 -19.25 -28.28 -1.05
N PRO A 115 -20.41 -28.19 -1.72
CA PRO A 115 -21.70 -27.99 -1.05
C PRO A 115 -21.87 -28.99 0.10
N GLY A 116 -22.16 -28.50 1.31
CA GLY A 116 -22.26 -29.33 2.53
C GLY A 116 -20.95 -29.52 3.32
N ARG A 117 -19.81 -29.03 2.82
CA ARG A 117 -18.51 -29.07 3.52
C ARG A 117 -18.01 -27.72 4.00
N TRP A 118 -18.90 -26.75 4.19
CA TRP A 118 -18.56 -25.45 4.76
C TRP A 118 -19.31 -25.21 6.07
N LEU A 119 -18.67 -24.46 6.97
CA LEU A 119 -19.19 -24.11 8.28
C LEU A 119 -19.29 -22.59 8.36
N GLN A 120 -20.50 -22.06 8.51
CA GLN A 120 -20.70 -20.64 8.74
C GLN A 120 -20.55 -20.36 10.23
N PHE A 121 -19.58 -19.52 10.56
CA PHE A 121 -19.49 -18.92 11.89
C PHE A 121 -19.99 -17.49 11.79
N ASP A 122 -21.05 -17.17 12.52
CA ASP A 122 -21.45 -15.80 12.77
C ASP A 122 -21.26 -15.48 14.25
N VAL A 123 -20.64 -14.33 14.52
CA VAL A 123 -20.41 -13.83 15.88
C VAL A 123 -21.27 -12.59 16.02
N ARG A 124 -22.39 -12.72 16.73
CA ARG A 124 -23.21 -11.59 17.09
C ARG A 124 -22.68 -10.99 18.39
N HIS A 125 -22.43 -9.68 18.38
CA HIS A 125 -22.12 -8.95 19.59
C HIS A 125 -23.44 -8.57 20.27
N GLU A 126 -23.82 -9.25 21.34
CA GLU A 126 -24.97 -8.86 22.15
C GLU A 126 -24.61 -7.70 23.11
N ALA A 127 -25.60 -6.88 23.45
CA ALA A 127 -25.42 -5.82 24.44
C ALA A 127 -25.35 -6.42 25.85
N LEU A 128 -24.23 -6.16 26.53
CA LEU A 128 -23.97 -6.31 27.97
C LEU A 128 -24.96 -7.19 28.78
N CYS A 129 -24.67 -8.49 28.85
CA CYS A 129 -25.18 -9.34 29.93
C CYS A 129 -24.19 -9.31 31.11
N PHE A 130 -24.64 -8.97 32.32
CA PHE A 130 -23.85 -9.05 33.56
C PHE A 130 -22.49 -8.32 33.57
N ARG A 131 -22.42 -7.09 33.03
CA ARG A 131 -21.26 -6.17 33.17
C ARG A 131 -19.92 -6.73 32.64
N ARG A 132 -19.95 -7.83 31.89
CA ARG A 132 -18.83 -8.39 31.11
C ARG A 132 -19.29 -8.54 29.66
N ARG A 133 -18.37 -8.46 28.70
CA ARG A 133 -18.69 -8.72 27.29
C ARG A 133 -18.96 -10.23 27.14
N CYS A 134 -20.23 -10.63 27.12
CA CYS A 134 -20.62 -11.98 26.75
C CYS A 134 -20.65 -12.10 25.22
N LYS A 135 -20.13 -13.22 24.71
CA LYS A 135 -20.22 -13.59 23.30
C LYS A 135 -21.09 -14.84 23.24
N THR A 136 -22.29 -14.71 22.70
CA THR A 136 -23.12 -15.87 22.37
C THR A 136 -22.53 -16.56 21.15
N PHE A 137 -22.30 -17.85 21.26
CA PHE A 137 -21.70 -18.67 20.20
C PHE A 137 -22.78 -19.57 19.62
N SER A 138 -23.15 -19.32 18.37
CA SER A 138 -24.14 -20.12 17.65
C SER A 138 -23.47 -20.80 16.47
N VAL A 139 -23.52 -22.14 16.46
CA VAL A 139 -23.01 -22.99 15.37
C VAL A 139 -24.21 -23.59 14.66
N PHE A 140 -24.30 -23.36 13.35
CA PHE A 140 -25.32 -24.00 12.51
C PHE A 140 -24.63 -24.97 11.56
N LEU A 141 -24.88 -26.28 11.75
CA LEU A 141 -24.53 -27.30 10.78
C LEU A 141 -25.75 -27.54 9.89
N SER A 142 -25.71 -27.13 8.63
CA SER A 142 -26.68 -27.62 7.64
C SER A 142 -26.19 -28.98 7.13
N GLN A 143 -26.64 -30.08 7.74
CA GLN A 143 -26.60 -31.38 7.08
C GLN A 143 -27.83 -31.48 6.17
N GLN A 144 -27.65 -31.36 4.86
CA GLN A 144 -28.66 -31.85 3.92
C GLN A 144 -28.37 -33.32 3.65
N GLY A 145 -29.14 -34.20 4.29
CA GLY A 145 -29.16 -35.61 3.96
C GLY A 145 -29.82 -35.81 2.60
N THR A 146 -29.18 -36.61 1.75
CA THR A 146 -29.86 -37.39 0.71
C THR A 146 -30.56 -38.57 1.35
#